data_AF-A0A015LUL0-F1
#
_entry.id   AF-A0A015LUL0-F1
#
_cell.length_a   1.000
_cell.length_b   1.000
_cell.length_c   1.000
_cell.angle_alpha   90.00
_cell.angle_beta   90.00
_cell.angle_gamma   90.00
#
_symmetry.space_group_name_H-M   'P 1'
#
loop_
_entity.id
_entity.type
_entity.pdbx_description
1 polymer ?
#
loop_
_entity_poly.entity_id
_entity_poly.type
_entity_poly.pdbx_seq_one_letter_code
_entity_poly.pdbx_strand_id
1 'polypeptide(L)' 'MPAKLNMICYVHNIAKRLTQDFTVKEITGITRTKNDDPTKVIYLKIKAFIPSN' A
#
# COMPACT_ATOMS: atom_id res chain seq x y z
N MET A 1 10.38 15.35 11.67
CA MET A 1 10.52 13.94 12.08
C MET A 1 9.85 13.08 11.02
N PRO A 2 10.48 12.02 10.48
CA PRO A 2 9.84 11.12 9.53
C PRO A 2 8.63 10.47 10.19
N ALA A 3 7.46 10.55 9.56
CA ALA A 3 6.27 9.87 10.06
C ALA A 3 6.49 8.36 9.93
N LYS A 4 6.67 7.66 11.06
CA LYS A 4 6.81 6.21 11.08
C LYS A 4 5.46 5.60 10.70
N LEU A 5 5.39 5.01 9.52
CA LEU A 5 4.20 4.27 9.07
C LEU A 5 4.14 2.96 9.87
N ASN A 6 3.26 2.89 10.87
CA ASN A 6 3.20 1.72 11.75
C ASN A 6 2.44 0.55 11.11
N MET A 7 1.34 0.80 10.40
CA MET A 7 0.50 -0.26 9.84
C MET A 7 -0.36 0.24 8.67
N ILE A 8 -0.42 -0.51 7.57
CA ILE A 8 -1.46 -0.30 6.54
C ILE A 8 -2.77 -0.82 7.12
N CYS A 9 -3.72 0.07 7.35
CA CYS A 9 -4.99 -0.27 8.01
C CYS A 9 -6.03 -0.82 7.04
N TYR A 10 -5.96 -0.44 5.76
CA TYR A 10 -6.93 -0.85 4.75
C TYR A 10 -6.29 -0.90 3.37
N VAL A 11 -6.64 -1.93 2.58
CA VAL A 11 -6.29 -2.01 1.17
C VAL A 11 -7.57 -1.82 0.37
N HIS A 12 -7.65 -0.70 -0.33
CA HIS A 12 -8.87 -0.29 -1.03
C HIS A 12 -9.03 -0.94 -2.40
N ASN A 13 -7.94 -1.03 -3.16
CA ASN A 13 -7.96 -1.62 -4.49
C ASN A 13 -6.63 -2.31 -4.76
N ILE A 14 -6.69 -3.46 -5.44
CA ILE A 14 -5.53 -4.19 -5.94
C ILE A 14 -5.78 -4.44 -7.43
N ALA A 15 -5.08 -3.70 -8.29
CA ALA A 15 -5.00 -4.04 -9.69
C ALA A 15 -3.79 -4.96 -9.90
N LYS A 16 -4.03 -6.15 -10.45
CA LYS A 16 -2.96 -7.10 -10.80
C LYS A 16 -2.76 -7.08 -12.30
N ARG A 17 -1.51 -6.89 -12.73
CA ARG A 17 -1.11 -7.01 -14.13
C ARG A 17 0.00 -8.05 -14.22
N LEU A 18 -0.22 -9.07 -15.03
CA LEU A 18 0.78 -10.10 -15.30
C LEU A 18 1.62 -9.63 -16.48
N THR A 19 2.94 -9.57 -16.30
CA THR A 19 3.91 -9.46 -17.39
C THR A 19 4.72 -10.75 -17.47
N GLN A 20 5.58 -10.86 -18.48
CA GLN A 20 6.39 -12.06 -18.71
C GLN A 20 7.31 -12.38 -17.52
N ASP A 21 7.95 -11.36 -16.95
CA ASP A 21 8.97 -11.55 -15.91
C ASP A 21 8.45 -11.22 -14.49
N PHE A 22 7.37 -10.44 -14.38
CA PHE A 22 6.87 -9.97 -13.10
C PHE A 22 5.34 -9.94 -13.04
N THR A 23 4.81 -10.20 -11.86
CA THR A 23 3.47 -9.76 -11.48
C THR A 23 3.57 -8.36 -10.87
N VAL A 24 2.96 -7.39 -11.54
CA VAL A 24 2.79 -6.04 -11.01
C VAL A 24 1.47 -5.97 -10.24
N LYS A 25 1.54 -5.59 -8.96
CA LYS A 25 0.36 -5.25 -8.15
C LYS A 25 0.37 -3.76 -7.83
N GLU A 26 -0.61 -3.04 -8.33
CA GLU A 26 -0.89 -1.67 -7.92
C GLU A 26 -1.93 -1.69 -6.80
N ILE A 27 -1.55 -1.17 -5.64
CA ILE A 27 -2.31 -1.26 -4.40
C ILE A 27 -2.56 0.15 -3.88
N THR A 28 -3.82 0.48 -3.61
CA THR A 28 -4.16 1.68 -2.86
C THR A 28 -4.29 1.30 -1.39
N GLY A 29 -3.29 1.63 -0.59
CA GLY A 29 -3.29 1.42 0.85
C GLY A 29 -3.72 2.68 1.60
N ILE A 30 -4.39 2.53 2.73
CA ILE A 30 -4.67 3.62 3.67
C ILE A 30 -4.00 3.25 4.98
N THR A 31 -3.22 4.16 5.54
CA THR A 31 -2.52 3.98 6.81
C THR A 31 -2.89 5.10 7.76
N ARG A 32 -2.99 4.78 9.05
CA ARG A 32 -3.14 5.77 10.11
C ARG A 32 -1.77 6.19 10.58
N THR A 33 -1.59 7.50 10.76
CA THR A 33 -0.32 8.05 11.28
C THR A 33 -0.24 8.04 12.80
N LYS A 34 -1.39 8.03 13.47
CA LYS A 34 -1.51 7.86 14.93
C LYS A 34 -2.69 6.93 15.21
N ASN A 35 -2.53 6.03 16.17
CA ASN A 35 -3.60 5.09 16.54
C ASN A 35 -4.77 5.79 17.24
N ASP A 36 -4.49 6.83 18.03
CA ASP A 36 -5.49 7.51 18.87
C ASP A 36 -6.30 8.58 18.12
N ASP A 37 -5.95 8.90 16.87
CA ASP A 37 -6.65 9.89 16.05
C ASP A 37 -7.05 9.27 14.69
N PRO A 38 -8.30 8.79 14.55
CA PRO A 38 -8.75 8.12 13.33
C PRO A 38 -8.87 9.07 12.13
N THR A 39 -8.79 10.39 12.34
CA THR A 39 -8.90 11.39 11.26
C THR A 39 -7.59 11.58 10.50
N LYS A 40 -6.45 11.23 11.10
CA LYS A 40 -5.12 11.40 10.49
C LYS A 40 -4.70 10.19 9.68
N VAL A 41 -5.30 10.07 8.50
CA VAL A 41 -4.99 9.03 7.50
C VAL A 41 -4.06 9.53 6.40
N ILE A 42 -3.23 8.63 5.87
CA ILE A 42 -2.45 8.83 4.66
C ILE A 42 -2.90 7.81 3.62
N TYR A 43 -3.09 8.29 2.40
CA TYR A 43 -3.32 7.44 1.23
C TYR A 43 -1.99 7.12 0.56
N LEU A 44 -1.74 5.83 0.36
CA LEU A 44 -0.53 5.31 -0.26
C LEU A 44 -0.91 4.68 -1.60
N LYS A 45 -0.24 5.12 -2.67
CA LYS A 45 -0.24 4.41 -3.95
C LYS A 45 1.01 3.55 -4.02
N ILE A 46 0.83 2.25 -3.82
CA ILE A 46 1.91 1.26 -3.74
C ILE A 46 1.97 0.51 -5.05
N LYS A 47 3.16 0.33 -5.60
CA LYS A 47 3.39 -0.52 -6.77
C LYS A 47 4.40 -1.59 -6.40
N ALA A 48 3.93 -2.82 -6.28
CA ALA A 48 4.76 -3.97 -5.95
C ALA A 48 5.07 -4.76 -7.22
N PHE A 49 6.35 -5.09 -7.41
CA PHE A 49 6.83 -5.95 -8.47
C PHE A 49 7.22 -7.28 -7.84
N ILE A 50 6.45 -8.32 -8.14
CA ILE A 50 6.67 -9.67 -7.62
C ILE A 50 7.25 -10.48 -8.79
N PRO A 51 8.49 -10.99 -8.70
CA PRO A 51 9.04 -11.85 -9.74
C PRO A 51 8.10 -13.01 -10.05
N SER A 52 7.87 -13.26 -11.34
CA SER A 52 7.28 -14.51 -11.79
C SER A 52 8.40 -15.55 -11.74
N ASN A 53 8.21 -16.64 -10.99
CA ASN A 53 9.19 -17.73 -10.88
C ASN A 53 9.66 -18.25 -12.23
#